data_AF-A0A0B7NP31-F1
#
_entry.id   AF-A0A0B7NP31-F1
#
_cell.length_a   1.000
_cell.length_b   1.000
_cell.length_c   1.000
_cell.angle_alpha   90.00
_cell.angle_beta   90.00
_cell.angle_gamma   90.00
#
_symmetry.space_group_name_H-M   'P 1'
#
loop_
_entity.id
_entity.type
_entity.pdbx_description
1 polymer ?
#
loop_
_entity_poly.entity_id
_entity_poly.type
_entity_poly.pdbx_seq_one_letter_code
_entity_poly.pdbx_strand_id
1 'polypeptide(L)'
;MSLAILNNSNKHTAINANTDDTTLDARRRQVIKKKVLAIGKMSRSYTVLTEHPELVQRLKSLSNGKLPIGILATGEEGIQEAIRQKTMSIELSKIKEEKDSVLSNQPTPNCTSTRGHV
;
A
#
# COMPACT_ATOMS: atom_id res chain seq x y z
N MET A 1 -14.86 -25.25 25.81
CA MET A 1 -15.10 -24.04 24.99
C MET A 1 -15.22 -22.86 25.93
N SER A 2 -14.15 -22.08 26.12
CA SER A 2 -14.22 -20.81 26.85
C SER A 2 -13.41 -19.81 26.04
N LEU A 3 -14.10 -18.83 25.46
CA LEU A 3 -13.51 -17.76 24.67
C LEU A 3 -13.11 -16.66 25.65
N ALA A 4 -11.82 -16.57 25.99
CA ALA A 4 -11.31 -15.47 26.80
C ALA A 4 -11.32 -14.19 25.96
N ILE A 5 -11.97 -13.20 26.55
CA ILE A 5 -12.26 -11.85 26.07
C ILE A 5 -11.02 -11.18 25.47
N LEU A 6 -11.20 -10.66 24.25
CA LEU A 6 -10.24 -9.81 23.54
C LEU A 6 -9.93 -8.57 24.39
N ASN A 7 -8.70 -8.49 24.90
CA ASN A 7 -8.15 -7.34 25.59
C ASN A 7 -7.95 -6.17 24.61
N ASN A 8 -9.00 -5.41 24.34
CA ASN A 8 -8.91 -4.10 23.69
C ASN A 8 -8.48 -3.08 24.73
N SER A 9 -7.16 -2.86 24.86
CA SER A 9 -6.59 -1.77 25.63
C SER A 9 -6.92 -0.43 24.95
N ASN A 10 -8.17 0.03 25.08
CA ASN A 10 -8.47 1.44 24.93
C ASN A 10 -7.88 2.15 26.16
N LYS A 11 -6.66 2.68 26.01
CA LYS A 11 -6.07 3.63 26.98
C LYS A 11 -6.94 4.89 26.97
N HIS A 12 -8.06 4.84 27.69
CA HIS A 12 -8.78 6.03 28.10
C HIS A 12 -7.99 6.66 29.25
N THR A 13 -6.99 7.47 28.91
CA THR A 13 -6.35 8.36 29.89
C THR A 13 -7.44 9.25 30.50
N ALA A 14 -7.70 9.02 31.78
CA ALA A 14 -8.62 9.79 32.59
C ALA A 14 -8.31 11.29 32.45
N ILE A 15 -9.33 12.05 32.08
CA ILE A 15 -9.30 13.51 32.03
C ILE A 15 -9.60 14.03 33.44
N ASN A 16 -8.64 14.74 34.05
CA ASN A 16 -8.84 15.43 35.32
C ASN A 16 -9.74 16.65 35.09
N ALA A 17 -10.89 16.67 35.77
CA ALA A 17 -12.01 17.59 35.59
C ALA A 17 -11.80 19.01 36.16
N ASN A 18 -10.73 19.70 35.73
CA ASN A 18 -10.50 21.13 36.05
C ASN A 18 -9.87 21.92 34.88
N THR A 19 -9.96 21.43 33.63
CA THR A 19 -9.38 22.07 32.43
C THR A 19 -10.38 22.23 31.28
N ASP A 20 -11.69 22.21 31.57
CA ASP A 20 -12.68 21.80 30.57
C ASP A 20 -12.98 22.83 29.48
N ASP A 21 -12.98 24.14 29.72
CA ASP A 21 -13.35 25.10 28.66
C ASP A 21 -12.26 25.28 27.60
N THR A 22 -10.99 25.42 28.01
CA THR A 22 -9.87 25.63 27.07
C THR A 22 -9.50 24.36 26.31
N THR A 23 -9.64 23.18 26.94
CA THR A 23 -9.35 21.89 26.28
C THR A 23 -10.47 21.44 25.36
N LEU A 24 -11.73 21.73 25.70
CA LEU A 24 -12.88 21.52 24.83
C LEU A 24 -12.75 22.39 23.57
N ASP A 25 -12.41 23.67 23.73
CA ASP A 25 -12.18 24.55 22.59
C ASP A 25 -10.98 24.13 21.75
N ALA A 26 -9.89 23.63 22.36
CA ALA A 26 -8.77 23.05 21.63
C ALA A 26 -9.19 21.79 20.82
N ARG A 27 -10.00 20.90 21.40
CA ARG A 27 -10.55 19.73 20.70
C ARG A 27 -11.46 20.16 19.54
N ARG A 28 -12.35 21.13 19.75
CA ARG A 28 -13.21 21.69 18.69
C ARG A 28 -12.39 22.31 17.56
N ARG A 29 -11.37 23.12 17.88
CA ARG A 29 -10.46 23.70 16.88
C ARG A 29 -9.76 22.62 16.06
N GLN A 30 -9.30 21.54 16.70
CA GLN A 30 -8.70 20.40 16.00
C GLN A 30 -9.70 19.69 15.08
N VAL A 31 -10.95 19.49 15.51
CA VAL A 31 -12.01 18.90 14.68
C VAL A 31 -12.29 19.78 13.47
N ILE A 32 -12.44 21.10 13.66
CA ILE A 32 -12.67 22.05 12.57
C ILE A 32 -11.48 22.03 11.59
N LYS A 33 -10.25 22.10 12.10
CA LYS A 33 -9.03 22.00 11.28
C LYS A 33 -9.01 20.72 10.44
N LYS A 34 -9.34 19.57 11.06
CA LYS A 34 -9.41 18.29 10.34
C LYS A 34 -10.50 18.29 9.27
N LYS A 35 -11.68 18.88 9.55
CA LYS A 35 -12.77 19.02 8.56
C LYS A 35 -12.33 19.87 7.36
N VAL A 36 -11.72 21.03 7.60
CA VAL A 36 -11.21 21.91 6.54
C VAL A 36 -10.13 21.21 5.71
N LEU A 37 -9.18 20.53 6.37
CA LEU A 37 -8.15 19.75 5.68
C LEU A 37 -8.73 18.61 4.85
N ALA A 38 -9.76 17.94 5.35
CA ALA A 38 -10.45 16.89 4.61
C ALA A 38 -11.14 17.43 3.35
N ILE A 39 -11.81 18.59 3.45
CA ILE A 39 -12.41 19.27 2.29
C ILE A 39 -11.34 19.63 1.26
N GLY A 40 -10.20 20.18 1.67
CA GLY A 40 -9.09 20.48 0.76
C GLY A 40 -8.56 19.24 0.04
N LYS A 41 -8.40 18.11 0.74
CA LYS A 41 -8.01 16.83 0.13
C LYS A 41 -9.06 16.29 -0.85
N MET A 42 -10.35 16.41 -0.52
CA MET A 42 -11.45 16.00 -1.41
C MET A 42 -11.53 16.88 -2.64
N SER A 43 -11.37 18.21 -2.48
CA SER A 43 -11.32 19.16 -3.60
C SER A 43 -10.20 18.80 -4.57
N ARG A 44 -8.98 18.55 -4.05
CA ARG A 44 -7.87 18.10 -4.89
C ARG A 44 -8.15 16.75 -5.57
N SER A 45 -8.76 15.81 -4.86
CA SER A 45 -9.14 14.51 -5.44
C SER A 45 -10.16 14.66 -6.57
N TYR A 46 -11.13 15.58 -6.43
CA TYR A 46 -12.10 15.90 -7.46
C TYR A 46 -11.43 16.46 -8.71
N THR A 47 -10.58 17.50 -8.55
CA THR A 47 -9.83 18.11 -9.66
C THR A 47 -9.08 17.06 -10.48
N VAL A 48 -8.35 16.17 -9.82
CA VAL A 48 -7.59 15.13 -10.51
C VAL A 48 -8.48 14.15 -11.27
N LEU A 49 -9.61 13.74 -10.67
CA LEU A 49 -10.57 12.85 -11.32
C LEU A 49 -11.24 13.49 -12.54
N THR A 50 -11.45 14.81 -12.52
CA THR A 50 -12.09 15.54 -13.62
C THR A 50 -11.12 15.97 -14.72
N GLU A 51 -9.92 16.41 -14.35
CA GLU A 51 -8.94 16.98 -15.30
C GLU A 51 -8.01 15.92 -15.89
N HIS A 52 -7.70 14.85 -15.14
CA HIS A 52 -6.72 13.83 -15.55
C HIS A 52 -7.25 12.39 -15.46
N PRO A 53 -8.41 12.05 -16.07
CA PRO A 53 -9.00 10.72 -15.97
C PRO A 53 -8.10 9.61 -16.55
N GLU A 54 -7.31 9.91 -17.59
CA GLU A 54 -6.42 8.94 -18.24
C GLU A 54 -5.29 8.47 -17.31
N LEU A 55 -4.72 9.38 -16.53
CA LEU A 55 -3.70 9.03 -15.53
C LEU A 55 -4.30 8.15 -14.44
N VAL A 56 -5.51 8.49 -13.98
CA VAL A 56 -6.25 7.69 -12.98
C VAL A 56 -6.53 6.29 -13.51
N GLN A 57 -7.02 6.18 -14.75
CA GLN A 57 -7.32 4.91 -15.40
C GLN A 57 -6.06 4.06 -15.57
N ARG A 58 -4.95 4.67 -16.03
CA ARG A 58 -3.68 3.98 -16.18
C ARG A 58 -3.20 3.40 -14.86
N LEU A 59 -3.20 4.20 -13.79
CA LEU A 59 -2.82 3.74 -12.46
C LEU A 59 -3.74 2.61 -11.97
N LYS A 60 -5.06 2.71 -12.22
CA LYS A 60 -6.04 1.67 -11.85
C LYS A 60 -5.77 0.34 -12.57
N SER A 61 -5.42 0.38 -13.85
CA SER A 61 -5.04 -0.80 -14.63
C SER A 61 -3.76 -1.44 -14.10
N LEU A 62 -2.78 -0.63 -13.72
CA LEU A 62 -1.53 -1.12 -13.12
C LEU A 62 -1.72 -1.62 -11.67
N SER A 63 -2.74 -1.15 -10.96
CA SER A 63 -3.02 -1.43 -9.55
C SER A 63 -4.25 -2.33 -9.36
N ASN A 64 -4.30 -3.46 -10.08
CA ASN A 64 -5.28 -4.54 -9.85
C ASN A 64 -6.75 -4.05 -9.68
N GLY A 65 -7.14 -2.98 -10.38
CA GLY A 65 -8.48 -2.40 -10.34
C GLY A 65 -8.79 -1.46 -9.17
N LYS A 66 -7.87 -1.22 -8.23
CA LYS A 66 -8.05 -0.31 -7.08
C LYS A 66 -6.94 0.72 -7.00
N LEU A 67 -7.30 1.98 -6.78
CA LEU A 67 -6.30 3.03 -6.57
C LEU A 67 -5.70 2.92 -5.17
N PRO A 68 -4.37 3.11 -5.01
CA PRO A 68 -3.74 3.19 -3.71
C PRO A 68 -4.37 4.30 -2.86
N ILE A 69 -4.54 4.02 -1.56
CA ILE A 69 -5.22 4.92 -0.63
C ILE A 69 -4.43 6.23 -0.54
N GLY A 70 -5.15 7.34 -0.64
CA GLY A 70 -4.56 8.67 -0.46
C GLY A 70 -3.82 9.22 -1.68
N ILE A 71 -3.67 8.47 -2.78
CA ILE A 71 -2.91 8.94 -3.95
C ILE A 71 -3.57 10.15 -4.62
N LEU A 72 -4.90 10.18 -4.71
CA LEU A 72 -5.67 11.28 -5.29
C LEU A 72 -5.55 12.57 -4.46
N ALA A 73 -5.41 12.43 -3.13
CA ALA A 73 -5.22 13.57 -2.24
C ALA A 73 -3.82 14.20 -2.40
N THR A 74 -2.87 13.50 -3.04
CA THR A 74 -1.54 14.00 -3.40
C THR A 74 -1.55 14.76 -4.73
N GLY A 75 -2.67 14.81 -5.46
CA GLY A 75 -2.77 15.54 -6.72
C GLY A 75 -2.24 14.78 -7.94
N GLU A 76 -2.07 15.50 -9.04
CA GLU A 76 -1.59 14.96 -10.32
C GLU A 76 -0.19 14.33 -10.18
N GLU A 77 0.75 15.06 -9.56
CA GLU A 77 2.13 14.62 -9.34
C GLU A 77 2.19 13.26 -8.62
N GLY A 78 1.30 13.07 -7.62
CA GLY A 78 1.20 11.81 -6.89
C GLY A 78 0.82 10.63 -7.79
N ILE A 79 -0.12 10.83 -8.71
CA ILE A 79 -0.51 9.79 -9.66
C ILE A 79 0.63 9.48 -10.63
N GLN A 80 1.27 10.49 -11.20
CA GLN A 80 2.37 10.29 -12.14
C GLN A 80 3.51 9.50 -11.51
N GLU A 81 3.88 9.85 -10.28
CA GLU A 81 4.91 9.16 -9.53
C GLU A 81 4.51 7.71 -9.19
N ALA A 82 3.26 7.47 -8.78
CA ALA A 82 2.78 6.11 -8.54
C ALA A 82 2.77 5.24 -9.81
N ILE A 83 2.42 5.81 -10.96
CA ILE A 83 2.50 5.12 -12.25
C ILE A 83 3.95 4.73 -12.56
N ARG A 84 4.88 5.67 -12.39
CA ARG A 84 6.30 5.45 -12.61
C ARG A 84 6.82 4.30 -11.75
N GLN A 85 6.52 4.35 -10.44
CA GLN A 85 6.92 3.31 -9.49
C GLN A 85 6.33 1.94 -9.85
N LYS A 86 5.03 1.88 -10.17
CA LYS A 86 4.37 0.62 -10.49
C LYS A 86 4.91 0.01 -11.79
N THR A 87 5.18 0.85 -12.80
CA THR A 87 5.77 0.42 -14.07
C THR A 87 7.16 -0.17 -13.85
N MET A 88 8.03 0.52 -13.09
CA MET A 88 9.37 0.01 -12.77
C MET A 88 9.33 -1.30 -11.98
N SER A 89 8.40 -1.42 -11.02
CA SER A 89 8.26 -2.67 -10.26
C SER A 89 7.86 -3.87 -11.13
N ILE A 90 7.00 -3.64 -12.13
CA ILE A 90 6.59 -4.66 -13.09
C ILE A 90 7.77 -5.04 -13.98
N GLU A 91 8.51 -4.06 -14.49
CA GLU A 91 9.67 -4.30 -15.35
C GLU A 91 10.77 -5.11 -14.64
N LEU A 92 11.06 -4.79 -13.38
CA LEU A 92 12.00 -5.56 -12.55
C LEU A 92 11.52 -6.99 -12.29
N SER A 93 10.21 -7.20 -12.09
CA SER A 93 9.65 -8.54 -11.89
C SER A 93 9.77 -9.42 -13.15
N LYS A 94 9.62 -8.85 -14.34
CA LYS A 94 9.79 -9.58 -15.62
C LYS A 94 11.24 -10.06 -15.80
N ILE A 95 12.22 -9.24 -15.42
CA ILE A 95 13.65 -9.60 -15.51
C ILE A 95 14.02 -10.70 -14.52
N LYS A 96 13.28 -10.83 -13.40
CA LYS A 96 13.53 -11.85 -12.39
C LYS A 96 13.04 -13.23 -12.82
N GLU A 97 11.87 -13.32 -13.46
CA GLU A 97 11.31 -14.59 -13.96
C GLU A 97 12.15 -15.24 -15.06
N GLU A 98 12.86 -14.46 -15.88
CA GLU A 98 13.70 -15.01 -16.96
C GLU A 98 15.01 -15.66 -16.45
N LYS A 99 15.41 -15.42 -15.20
CA LYS A 99 16.62 -16.01 -14.61
C LYS A 99 16.42 -17.36 -13.90
N ASP A 100 15.19 -17.74 -13.62
CA ASP A 100 14.88 -18.98 -12.90
C ASP A 100 14.61 -20.18 -13.84
N SER A 101 14.65 -19.99 -15.17
CA SER A 101 14.53 -21.09 -16.16
C SER A 101 15.87 -21.76 -16.53
N VAL A 102 17.01 -21.26 -16.05
CA VAL A 102 18.35 -21.70 -16.51
C VAL A 102 19.14 -22.49 -15.45
N LEU A 103 18.53 -22.90 -14.33
CA LEU A 103 19.22 -23.73 -13.32
C LEU A 103 18.37 -24.91 -12.82
N SER A 104 17.96 -25.81 -13.72
CA SER A 104 17.59 -27.18 -13.33
C SER A 104 18.00 -28.26 -14.33
N ASN A 105 19.10 -28.07 -15.06
CA ASN A 105 19.74 -29.17 -15.79
C ASN A 105 21.07 -29.50 -15.12
N GLN A 106 21.01 -30.12 -13.95
CA GLN A 106 22.16 -30.83 -13.40
C GLN A 106 22.36 -32.09 -14.26
N PRO A 107 23.52 -32.29 -14.91
CA PRO A 107 23.84 -33.58 -15.51
C PRO A 107 23.96 -34.59 -14.37
N THR A 108 23.02 -35.53 -14.26
CA THR A 108 23.18 -36.68 -13.38
C THR A 108 24.37 -37.52 -13.87
N PRO A 109 25.41 -37.77 -13.06
CA PRO A 109 26.45 -38.71 -13.45
C PRO A 109 25.86 -40.13 -13.37
N ASN A 110 25.69 -40.76 -14.52
CA ASN A 110 25.36 -42.17 -14.66
C ASN A 110 26.57 -43.04 -14.28
N CYS A 111 26.60 -43.56 -13.05
CA CYS A 111 27.56 -44.60 -12.68
C CYS A 111 27.07 -45.96 -13.21
N THR A 112 27.49 -46.33 -14.42
CA THR A 112 27.44 -47.73 -14.88
C THR A 112 28.70 -48.45 -14.39
N SER A 113 28.57 -49.20 -13.30
CA SER A 113 29.61 -50.12 -12.84
C SER A 113 29.48 -51.45 -13.57
N THR A 114 30.08 -51.55 -14.76
CA THR A 114 30.37 -52.83 -15.40
C THR A 114 31.82 -53.20 -15.08
N ARG A 115 32.03 -54.16 -14.18
CA ARG A 115 33.31 -54.89 -14.12
C ARG A 115 33.07 -56.29 -13.53
N GLY A 116 32.97 -57.27 -14.42
CA GLY A 116 32.88 -58.68 -14.02
C GLY A 116 34.19 -59.19 -13.45
N HIS A 117 34.12 -60.33 -12.75
CA HIS A 117 35.17 -61.34 -12.70
C HIS A 117 34.61 -62.67 -12.18
N VAL A 118 34.86 -63.70 -13.00
CA VAL A 118 35.10 -65.14 -12.77
C VAL A 118 34.22 -65.90 -11.78
#